data_AF-A0A960U0U0-F1
#
_entry.id   AF-A0A960U0U0-F1
#
_cell.length_a   1.000
_cell.length_b   1.000
_cell.length_c   1.000
_cell.angle_alpha   90.00
_cell.angle_beta   90.00
_cell.angle_gamma   90.00
#
_symmetry.space_group_name_H-M   'P 1'
#
loop_
_entity.id
_entity.type
_entity.pdbx_description
1 polymer ?
#
loop_
_entity_poly.entity_id
_entity_poly.type
_entity_poly.pdbx_seq_one_letter_code
_entity_poly.pdbx_strand_id
1 'polypeptide(L)'
;RAIEEEYPNFKFHIALSEPKDEDNWTGYTGFIHAVARDNYLAKHEAPEEIEYYLCGPPMMNKAVFQMLDELGVDIENVAFDDFG
;
A
#
# COMPACT_ATOMS: atom_id res chain seq x y z
N ARG A 1 11.68 -2.04 14.65
CA ARG A 1 12.09 -2.32 13.25
C ARG A 1 12.79 -3.70 13.13
N ALA A 2 12.63 -4.61 14.10
CA ALA A 2 13.40 -5.86 14.19
C ALA A 2 13.36 -6.74 12.92
N ILE A 3 12.19 -6.91 12.29
CA ILE A 3 12.09 -7.73 11.06
C ILE A 3 12.87 -7.09 9.90
N GLU A 4 12.84 -5.76 9.76
CA GLU A 4 13.59 -5.08 8.70
C GLU A 4 15.10 -5.07 8.94
N GLU A 5 15.52 -5.18 10.21
CA GLU A 5 16.93 -5.31 10.61
C GLU A 5 17.46 -6.72 10.31
N GLU A 6 16.63 -7.74 10.48
CA GLU A 6 16.99 -9.14 10.23
C GLU A 6 16.88 -9.53 8.74
N TYR A 7 15.87 -8.98 8.03
CA TYR A 7 15.54 -9.37 6.66
C TYR A 7 15.63 -8.15 5.72
N PRO A 8 16.72 -8.00 4.94
CA PRO A 8 16.93 -6.82 4.08
C PRO A 8 15.91 -6.70 2.94
N ASN A 9 15.27 -7.81 2.57
CA ASN A 9 14.21 -7.91 1.58
C ASN A 9 12.82 -7.52 2.14
N PHE A 10 12.70 -7.19 3.43
CA PHE A 10 11.46 -6.72 4.03
C PHE A 10 11.53 -5.22 4.32
N LYS A 11 10.43 -4.51 4.04
CA LYS A 11 10.24 -3.09 4.38
C LYS A 11 8.83 -2.88 4.91
N PHE A 12 8.72 -2.05 5.94
CA PHE A 12 7.44 -1.67 6.54
C PHE A 12 7.25 -0.15 6.48
N HIS A 13 6.14 0.29 5.90
CA HIS A 13 5.84 1.70 5.73
C HIS A 13 4.50 2.03 6.40
N ILE A 14 4.46 3.19 7.06
CA ILE A 14 3.25 3.72 7.69
C ILE A 14 2.88 5.01 6.94
N ALA A 15 1.60 5.17 6.65
CA ALA A 15 1.03 6.41 6.15
C ALA A 15 -0.07 6.88 7.10
N LEU A 16 -0.05 8.16 7.47
CA LEU A 16 -1.14 8.79 8.21
C LEU A 16 -1.98 9.62 7.24
N SER A 17 -3.28 9.32 7.13
CA SER A 17 -4.18 10.11 6.28
C SER A 17 -4.33 11.53 6.79
N GLU A 18 -4.42 11.68 8.11
CA GLU A 18 -4.66 12.94 8.82
C GLU A 18 -3.75 13.02 10.06
N PRO A 19 -2.43 13.21 9.90
CA PRO A 19 -1.54 13.41 11.04
C PRO A 19 -1.93 14.68 11.81
N LYS A 20 -1.86 14.63 13.13
CA LYS A 20 -2.04 15.79 14.01
C LYS A 20 -0.69 16.40 14.38
N ASP A 21 -0.72 17.66 14.82
CA ASP A 21 0.49 18.35 15.28
C ASP A 21 1.20 17.59 16.42
N GLU A 22 0.41 16.96 17.32
CA GLU A 22 0.93 16.16 18.44
C GLU A 22 1.66 14.88 18.01
N ASP A 23 1.38 14.37 16.80
CA ASP A 23 2.04 13.17 16.27
C ASP A 23 3.50 13.44 15.89
N ASN A 24 3.88 14.73 15.70
CA ASN A 24 5.19 15.16 15.20
C ASN A 24 5.63 14.34 13.96
N TRP A 25 4.66 14.01 13.10
CA TRP A 25 4.82 13.05 12.04
C TRP A 25 5.63 13.62 10.87
N THR A 26 6.68 12.90 10.47
CA THR A 26 7.56 13.25 9.35
C THR A 26 7.57 12.19 8.25
N GLY A 27 6.73 11.15 8.38
CA GLY A 27 6.62 10.07 7.42
C GLY A 27 5.62 10.37 6.29
N TYR A 28 5.17 9.31 5.62
CA TYR A 28 4.20 9.45 4.54
C TYR A 28 2.84 9.93 5.02
N THR A 29 2.18 10.76 4.22
CA THR A 29 0.86 11.32 4.50
C THR A 29 -0.09 11.10 3.35
N GLY A 30 -1.38 10.96 3.67
CA GLY A 30 -2.45 10.70 2.70
C GLY A 30 -2.95 9.26 2.69
N PHE A 31 -3.82 8.95 1.73
CA PHE A 31 -4.41 7.60 1.61
C PHE A 31 -3.40 6.57 1.14
N ILE A 32 -3.46 5.37 1.70
CA ILE A 32 -2.42 4.34 1.49
C ILE A 32 -2.24 3.94 0.02
N HIS A 33 -3.31 3.89 -0.78
CA HIS A 33 -3.23 3.56 -2.21
C HIS A 33 -2.40 4.61 -2.98
N ALA A 34 -2.58 5.90 -2.68
CA ALA A 34 -1.84 6.99 -3.31
C ALA A 34 -0.37 7.01 -2.85
N VAL A 35 -0.14 6.81 -1.54
CA VAL A 35 1.22 6.71 -0.99
C VAL A 35 1.99 5.55 -1.63
N ALA A 36 1.39 4.36 -1.71
CA ALA A 36 2.01 3.19 -2.32
C ALA A 36 2.29 3.41 -3.81
N ARG A 37 1.33 3.99 -4.55
CA ARG A 37 1.48 4.34 -5.97
C ARG A 37 2.64 5.31 -6.19
N ASP A 38 2.61 6.47 -5.53
CA ASP A 38 3.53 7.59 -5.83
C ASP A 38 4.96 7.31 -5.38
N ASN A 39 5.13 6.52 -4.31
CA ASN A 39 6.44 6.26 -3.74
C ASN A 39 7.09 4.98 -4.28
N TYR A 40 6.30 3.99 -4.71
CA TYR A 40 6.82 2.68 -5.11
C TYR A 40 6.24 2.19 -6.44
N LEU A 41 4.93 1.94 -6.54
CA LEU A 41 4.37 1.14 -7.64
C LEU A 41 4.45 1.84 -9.00
N ALA A 42 4.24 3.16 -9.07
CA ALA A 42 4.35 3.91 -10.33
C ALA A 42 5.78 4.01 -10.88
N LYS A 43 6.79 3.62 -10.08
CA LYS A 43 8.21 3.58 -10.45
C LYS A 43 8.71 2.15 -10.63
N HIS A 44 7.89 1.15 -10.34
CA HIS A 44 8.24 -0.25 -10.50
C HIS A 44 8.19 -0.61 -12.00
N GLU A 45 9.15 -1.42 -12.46
CA GLU A 45 9.24 -1.76 -13.89
C GLU A 45 8.09 -2.67 -14.36
N ALA A 46 7.60 -3.54 -13.47
CA ALA A 46 6.51 -4.47 -13.73
C ALA A 46 5.62 -4.63 -12.49
N PRO A 47 4.78 -3.65 -12.12
CA PRO A 47 3.86 -3.77 -10.98
C PRO A 47 2.85 -4.92 -11.15
N GLU A 48 2.50 -5.28 -12.40
CA GLU A 48 1.61 -6.39 -12.74
C GLU A 48 2.10 -7.76 -12.31
N GLU A 49 3.42 -7.93 -12.12
CA GLU A 49 4.06 -9.17 -11.69
C GLU A 49 4.13 -9.32 -10.16
N ILE A 50 3.59 -8.35 -9.40
CA ILE A 50 3.58 -8.37 -7.93
C ILE A 50 2.30 -9.06 -7.43
N GLU A 51 2.44 -9.93 -6.42
CA GLU A 51 1.31 -10.46 -5.67
C GLU A 51 0.89 -9.49 -4.56
N TYR A 52 -0.37 -9.08 -4.56
CA TYR A 52 -0.93 -8.12 -3.62
C TYR A 52 -1.84 -8.81 -2.60
N TYR A 53 -1.51 -8.64 -1.31
CA TYR A 53 -2.31 -9.14 -0.20
C TYR A 53 -2.95 -7.96 0.54
N LEU A 54 -4.28 -7.88 0.53
CA LEU A 54 -5.04 -6.71 0.96
C LEU A 54 -6.07 -7.05 2.05
N CYS A 55 -6.14 -6.23 3.08
CA CYS A 55 -7.20 -6.30 4.08
C CYS A 55 -7.43 -4.91 4.68
N GLY A 56 -8.68 -4.47 4.74
CA GLY A 56 -9.04 -3.22 5.39
C GLY A 56 -10.46 -2.75 5.05
N PRO A 57 -10.80 -1.49 5.37
CA PRO A 57 -12.17 -0.98 5.22
C PRO A 57 -12.64 -0.95 3.75
N PRO A 58 -13.95 -1.07 3.47
CA PRO A 58 -14.48 -1.13 2.10
C PRO A 58 -14.01 0.01 1.19
N MET A 59 -13.95 1.24 1.72
CA MET A 59 -13.48 2.41 0.96
C MET A 59 -11.99 2.33 0.61
N MET A 60 -11.17 1.80 1.52
CA MET A 60 -9.75 1.60 1.28
C MET A 60 -9.55 0.51 0.21
N ASN A 61 -10.24 -0.63 0.35
CA ASN A 61 -10.12 -1.74 -0.58
C ASN A 61 -10.50 -1.30 -1.99
N LYS A 62 -11.65 -0.62 -2.15
CA LYS A 62 -12.10 -0.10 -3.45
C LYS A 62 -11.06 0.83 -4.09
N ALA A 63 -10.45 1.73 -3.33
CA ALA A 63 -9.45 2.66 -3.85
C ALA A 63 -8.14 1.95 -4.25
N VAL A 64 -7.73 0.92 -3.49
CA VAL A 64 -6.57 0.09 -3.85
C VAL A 64 -6.85 -0.71 -5.12
N PHE A 65 -8.00 -1.39 -5.22
CA PHE A 65 -8.37 -2.14 -6.42
C PHE A 65 -8.38 -1.27 -7.68
N GLN A 66 -9.00 -0.08 -7.61
CA GLN A 66 -8.99 0.85 -8.74
C GLN A 66 -7.56 1.26 -9.14
N MET A 67 -6.72 1.55 -8.15
CA MET A 67 -5.33 1.93 -8.42
C MET A 67 -4.51 0.78 -9.04
N LEU A 68 -4.73 -0.46 -8.61
CA LEU A 68 -4.07 -1.64 -9.18
C LEU A 68 -4.56 -1.93 -10.61
N ASP A 69 -5.86 -1.80 -10.88
CA ASP A 69 -6.45 -1.91 -12.22
C ASP A 69 -5.87 -0.86 -13.19
N GLU A 70 -5.73 0.39 -12.73
CA GLU A 70 -5.09 1.47 -13.50
C GLU A 70 -3.60 1.20 -13.79
N LEU A 71 -2.92 0.39 -12.96
CA LEU A 71 -1.54 -0.05 -13.17
C LEU A 71 -1.44 -1.34 -14.03
N GLY A 72 -2.56 -1.91 -14.46
CA GLY A 72 -2.60 -3.12 -15.28
C GLY A 72 -2.42 -4.43 -14.51
N VAL A 73 -2.61 -4.42 -13.19
CA VAL A 73 -2.53 -5.62 -12.34
C VAL A 73 -3.79 -6.47 -12.53
N ASP A 74 -3.62 -7.74 -12.88
CA ASP A 74 -4.73 -8.68 -12.98
C ASP A 74 -5.29 -9.05 -11.58
N ILE A 75 -6.60 -9.25 -11.49
CA ILE A 75 -7.27 -9.61 -10.24
C ILE A 75 -6.77 -10.95 -9.68
N GLU A 76 -6.26 -11.84 -10.53
CA GLU A 76 -5.63 -13.10 -10.13
C GLU A 76 -4.40 -12.88 -9.22
N ASN A 77 -3.73 -11.73 -9.36
CA ASN A 77 -2.58 -11.35 -8.53
C ASN A 77 -2.99 -10.60 -7.24
N VAL A 78 -4.29 -10.42 -6.97
CA VAL A 78 -4.78 -9.72 -5.79
C VAL A 78 -5.60 -10.65 -4.89
N ALA A 79 -5.00 -11.06 -3.78
CA ALA A 79 -5.68 -11.75 -2.70
C ALA A 79 -6.19 -10.72 -1.67
N PHE A 80 -7.47 -10.77 -1.32
CA PHE A 80 -8.03 -9.89 -0.30
C PHE A 80 -8.91 -10.64 0.71
N ASP A 81 -8.97 -10.09 1.92
CA ASP A 81 -9.86 -10.53 2.98
C ASP A 81 -10.95 -9.48 3.22
N ASP A 82 -12.21 -9.90 3.16
CA ASP A 82 -13.39 -9.03 3.28
C ASP A 82 -14.11 -9.29 4.61
N PHE A 83 -14.21 -8.22 5.41
CA PHE A 83 -14.83 -8.27 6.74
C PHE A 83 -16.29 -7.80 6.75
N GLY A 84 -16.86 -7.34 5.62
CA GLY A 84 -18.28 -6.95 5.47
C GLY A 84 -18.53 -5.45 5.32
#